data_AF-A0A3P7Q9Z6-F1
#
_entry.id   AF-A0A3P7Q9Z6-F1
#
_cell.length_a   1.000
_cell.length_b   1.000
_cell.length_c   1.000
_cell.angle_alpha   90.00
_cell.angle_beta   90.00
_cell.angle_gamma   90.00
#
_symmetry.space_group_name_H-M   'P 1'
#
loop_
_entity.id
_entity.type
_entity.pdbx_description
1 polymer ?
#
loop_
_entity_poly.entity_id
_entity_poly.type
_entity_poly.pdbx_seq_one_letter_code
_entity_poly.pdbx_strand_id
1 'polypeptide(L)' 'MDECDRMHVDLYRLLRKYLKLREMLKELKSNFDSSRFFPIIPRYSLLKSMIKNVIREPTFAEIYHEPDK' A
#
# COMPACT_ATOMS: atom_id res chain seq x y z
N MET A 1 -4.14 -12.18 29.64
CA MET A 1 -3.23 -11.35 28.83
C MET A 1 -3.30 -9.95 29.41
N ASP A 2 -2.17 -9.39 29.84
CA ASP A 2 -2.16 -8.07 30.44
C ASP A 2 -2.55 -7.00 29.42
N GLU A 3 -3.04 -5.85 29.88
CA GLU A 3 -3.38 -4.72 29.01
C GLU A 3 -2.16 -4.23 28.23
N CYS A 4 -0.99 -4.22 28.90
CA CYS A 4 0.30 -3.92 28.30
C CYS A 4 0.61 -4.85 27.11
N ASP A 5 0.38 -6.17 27.26
CA ASP A 5 0.62 -7.15 26.18
C ASP A 5 -0.27 -6.89 24.97
N ARG A 6 -1.55 -6.56 25.21
CA ARG A 6 -2.50 -6.23 24.13
C ARG A 6 -2.05 -4.99 23.36
N MET A 7 -1.67 -3.93 24.08
CA MET A 7 -1.17 -2.69 23.48
C MET A 7 0.10 -2.92 22.67
N HIS A 8 1.02 -3.76 23.17
CA HIS A 8 2.22 -4.13 22.41
C HIS A 8 1.87 -4.84 21.10
N VAL A 9 0.98 -5.83 21.13
CA VAL A 9 0.54 -6.56 19.93
C VAL A 9 -0.10 -5.62 18.91
N ASP A 10 -0.97 -4.71 19.37
CA ASP A 10 -1.63 -3.75 18.49
C ASP A 10 -0.62 -2.78 17.85
N LEU A 11 0.33 -2.25 18.62
CA LEU A 11 1.41 -1.40 18.10
C LEU A 11 2.25 -2.12 17.04
N TYR A 12 2.65 -3.36 17.30
CA TYR A 12 3.39 -4.16 16.31
C TYR A 12 2.58 -4.39 15.03
N ARG A 13 1.27 -4.66 15.16
CA ARG A 13 0.38 -4.82 14.00
C ARG A 13 0.30 -3.53 13.18
N LEU A 14 0.07 -2.39 13.83
CA LEU A 14 0.02 -1.08 13.16
C LEU A 14 1.33 -0.75 12.46
N LEU A 15 2.46 -0.98 13.12
CA LEU A 15 3.77 -0.73 12.54
C LEU A 15 4.00 -1.57 11.28
N ARG A 16 3.63 -2.84 11.30
CA ARG A 16 3.74 -3.71 10.12
C ARG A 16 2.84 -3.25 8.97
N LYS A 17 1.59 -2.89 9.25
CA LYS A 17 0.67 -2.30 8.27
C LYS A 17 1.27 -1.04 7.62
N TYR A 18 1.80 -0.12 8.44
CA TYR A 18 2.44 1.10 7.96
C TYR A 18 3.67 0.84 7.08
N LEU A 19 4.56 -0.06 7.50
CA LEU A 19 5.77 -0.39 6.74
C LEU A 19 5.42 -0.96 5.36
N LYS A 20 4.40 -1.81 5.29
CA LYS A 20 3.92 -2.37 4.02
C LYS A 20 3.28 -1.32 3.11
N LEU A 21 2.44 -0.43 3.65
CA LEU A 21 1.91 0.70 2.89
C LEU A 21 3.03 1.58 2.31
N ARG A 22 4.04 1.88 3.13
CA ARG A 22 5.18 2.70 2.72
C ARG A 22 5.98 2.04 1.60
N GLU A 23 6.19 0.73 1.67
CA GLU A 23 6.85 -0.06 0.63
C GLU A 23 6.09 0.00 -0.69
N MET A 24 4.78 -0.28 -0.67
CA MET A 24 3.92 -0.20 -1.85
C MET A 24 3.92 1.19 -2.48
N LEU A 25 3.84 2.25 -1.66
CA LEU A 25 3.85 3.63 -2.16
C LEU A 25 5.20 3.98 -2.81
N LYS A 26 6.30 3.53 -2.21
CA LYS A 26 7.65 3.74 -2.76
C LYS A 26 7.81 3.04 -4.11
N GLU A 27 7.32 1.81 -4.22
CA GLU A 27 7.34 1.05 -5.48
C GLU A 27 6.47 1.73 -6.53
N LEU A 28 5.23 2.10 -6.19
CA LEU A 28 4.31 2.81 -7.09
C LEU A 28 4.94 4.12 -7.61
N LYS A 29 5.60 4.88 -6.73
CA LYS A 29 6.30 6.12 -7.09
C LYS A 29 7.47 5.86 -8.04
N SER A 30 8.30 4.86 -7.74
CA SER A 30 9.45 4.47 -8.59
C SER A 30 8.99 4.02 -9.98
N ASN A 31 7.92 3.22 -10.03
CA ASN A 31 7.30 2.73 -11.24
C ASN A 31 6.65 3.87 -12.06
N PHE A 32 5.99 4.82 -11.39
CA PHE A 32 5.50 6.04 -12.01
C PHE A 32 6.63 6.89 -12.62
N ASP A 33 7.73 7.08 -11.90
CA ASP A 33 8.87 7.87 -12.39
C ASP A 33 9.50 7.21 -13.62
N SER A 34 9.65 5.89 -13.59
CA SER A 34 10.15 5.10 -14.73
C SER A 34 9.18 5.11 -15.92
N SER A 35 7.87 5.26 -15.68
CA SER A 35 6.86 5.31 -16.74
C SER A 35 6.97 6.55 -17.64
N ARG A 36 7.72 7.59 -17.23
CA ARG A 36 7.81 8.87 -17.96
C ARG A 36 8.41 8.74 -19.36
N PHE A 37 9.17 7.68 -19.60
CA PHE A 37 9.81 7.40 -20.89
C PHE A 37 8.89 6.69 -21.90
N PHE A 38 7.68 6.29 -21.50
CA PHE A 38 6.74 5.60 -22.37
C PHE A 38 5.83 6.59 -23.14
N PRO A 39 5.43 6.26 -24.39
CA PRO A 39 4.43 7.03 -25.13
C PRO A 39 3.09 7.15 -24.38
N ILE A 40 2.34 8.23 -24.60
CA ILE A 40 1.16 8.60 -23.80
C ILE A 40 0.12 7.47 -23.69
N ILE A 41 -0.23 6.84 -24.81
CA ILE A 41 -1.27 5.80 -24.86
C ILE A 41 -0.88 4.53 -24.06
N PRO A 42 0.26 3.87 -24.33
CA PRO A 42 0.69 2.72 -23.53
C PRO A 42 0.98 3.11 -22.07
N ARG A 43 1.47 4.32 -21.83
CA ARG A 43 1.71 4.84 -20.47
C ARG A 43 0.43 4.92 -19.65
N TYR A 44 -0.69 5.36 -20.23
CA TYR A 44 -1.97 5.40 -19.50
C TYR A 44 -2.42 4.01 -19.05
N SER A 45 -2.35 3.02 -19.94
CA SER A 45 -2.71 1.62 -19.61
C SER A 45 -1.83 1.08 -18.47
N LEU A 46 -0.53 1.34 -18.55
CA LEU A 46 0.44 0.96 -17.53
C LEU A 46 0.14 1.61 -16.18
N LEU A 47 -0.05 2.93 -16.13
CA LEU A 47 -0.38 3.68 -14.91
C LEU A 47 -1.69 3.19 -14.28
N LYS A 48 -2.72 2.96 -15.10
CA LYS A 48 -3.99 2.40 -14.64
C LYS A 48 -3.81 1.01 -14.02
N SER A 49 -2.96 0.18 -14.60
CA SER A 49 -2.63 -1.14 -14.05
C SER A 49 -1.91 -1.05 -12.70
N MET A 50 -0.91 -0.16 -12.58
CA MET A 50 -0.17 0.06 -11.33
C MET A 50 -1.10 0.43 -10.17
N ILE A 51 -2.03 1.36 -10.39
CA ILE A 51 -3.01 1.77 -9.38
C ILE A 51 -3.93 0.61 -9.01
N LYS A 52 -4.45 -0.13 -10.02
CA LYS A 52 -5.29 -1.31 -9.78
C LYS A 52 -4.57 -2.38 -8.97
N ASN A 53 -3.27 -2.57 -9.19
CA ASN A 53 -2.48 -3.56 -8.45
C ASN A 53 -2.35 -3.17 -6.98
N VAL A 54 -2.11 -1.89 -6.67
CA VAL A 54 -2.09 -1.41 -5.27
C VAL A 54 -3.44 -1.59 -4.59
N ILE A 55 -4.55 -1.23 -5.26
CA ILE A 55 -5.90 -1.40 -4.70
C ILE A 55 -6.24 -2.87 -4.43
N ARG A 56 -5.75 -3.79 -5.27
CA ARG A 56 -5.96 -5.24 -5.13
C ARG A 56 -5.00 -5.91 -4.15
N GLU A 57 -3.97 -5.19 -3.69
CA GLU A 57 -3.02 -5.76 -2.75
C GLU A 57 -3.73 -6.04 -1.42
N PRO A 58 -3.66 -7.26 -0.86
CA PRO A 58 -4.45 -7.65 0.30
C PRO A 58 -4.21 -6.77 1.53
N THR A 59 -2.97 -6.36 1.80
CA THR A 59 -2.63 -5.49 2.95
C THR A 59 -3.28 -4.12 2.79
N PHE A 60 -3.24 -3.53 1.60
CA PHE A 60 -3.91 -2.27 1.30
C PHE A 60 -5.42 -2.41 1.42
N ALA A 61 -6.01 -3.47 0.87
CA ALA A 61 -7.45 -3.73 0.95
C ALA A 61 -7.91 -3.93 2.41
N GLU A 62 -7.14 -4.64 3.23
CA GLU A 62 -7.40 -4.81 4.66
C GLU A 62 -7.44 -3.47 5.37
N ILE A 63 -6.47 -2.60 5.10
CA ILE A 63 -6.38 -1.27 5.73
C ILE A 63 -7.48 -0.34 5.22
N TYR A 64 -7.77 -0.36 3.91
CA TYR A 64 -8.79 0.48 3.30
C TYR A 64 -10.21 0.15 3.77
N HIS A 65 -10.46 -1.12 4.10
CA HIS A 65 -11.74 -1.60 4.63
C HIS A 65 -11.76 -1.71 6.15
N GLU A 66 -10.70 -1.31 6.85
CA GLU A 66 -10.68 -1.27 8.32
C GLU A 66 -11.62 -0.15 8.79
N PRO A 67 -12.66 -0.44 9.60
CA PRO A 67 -13.56 0.60 10.09
C PRO A 67 -12.81 1.56 11.01
N ASP A 68 -13.06 2.86 10.84
CA ASP A 68 -12.63 3.86 11.83
C ASP A 68 -13.27 3.50 13.18
N LYS A 69 -12.45 3.00 14.10
CA LYS A 69 -12.87 2.62 15.46
C LYS A 69 -13.04 3.82 16.36
#